data_AF-A0A927R5R5-F1
#
_entry.id   AF-A0A927R5R5-F1
#
_cell.length_a   1.000
_cell.length_b   1.000
_cell.length_c   1.000
_cell.angle_alpha   90.00
_cell.angle_beta   90.00
_cell.angle_gamma   90.00
#
_symmetry.space_group_name_H-M   'P 1'
#
loop_
_entity.id
_entity.type
_entity.pdbx_description
1 polymer ?
#
loop_
_entity_poly.entity_id
_entity_poly.type
_entity_poly.pdbx_seq_one_letter_code
_entity_poly.pdbx_strand_id
1 'polypeptide(L)'
;MKKSLKFGYEQKFGTDQDKYNLHEMILKINTLSREDFESEIVKYVNVEKYLCWLAGVVFTQNFDGFVHNYVLYQNGETGLFEVIPWDYDATWGRDVNGEVMEEDYLRIEGFNTLTARILDVKTFRRQYKNLLEVILSNQFTVDYLKPKIQGMHDLIRSYIQKDPYKKDDIHLFDKEPKYILDFIEAWAKYIRGKLDTLD
;
A
#
# COMPACT_ATOMS: atom_id res chain seq x y z
N MET A 1 -16.40 -17.21 -2.09
CA MET A 1 -17.18 -16.32 -1.20
C MET A 1 -16.86 -16.61 0.25
N LYS A 2 -16.60 -15.59 1.09
CA LYS A 2 -16.39 -15.79 2.53
C LYS A 2 -17.69 -16.34 3.16
N LYS A 3 -17.58 -17.34 4.03
CA LYS A 3 -18.72 -18.00 4.69
C LYS A 3 -19.45 -17.08 5.70
N SER A 4 -18.80 -16.01 6.15
CA SER A 4 -19.37 -14.98 7.01
C SER A 4 -18.52 -13.71 6.94
N LEU A 5 -19.15 -12.55 7.12
CA LEU A 5 -18.48 -11.26 7.29
C LEU A 5 -17.63 -11.19 8.57
N LYS A 6 -17.85 -12.13 9.49
CA LYS A 6 -17.09 -12.28 10.75
C LYS A 6 -15.68 -12.86 10.55
N PHE A 7 -15.32 -13.31 9.35
CA PHE A 7 -14.03 -13.96 9.08
C PHE A 7 -13.06 -13.05 8.31
N GLY A 8 -11.79 -13.12 8.71
CA GLY A 8 -10.67 -12.46 8.04
C GLY A 8 -10.03 -11.31 8.81
N TYR A 9 -10.48 -11.03 10.03
CA TYR A 9 -9.83 -10.10 10.95
C TYR A 9 -9.74 -10.70 12.35
N GLU A 10 -8.59 -10.55 12.99
CA GLU A 10 -8.43 -10.74 14.43
C GLU A 10 -8.70 -9.41 15.14
N GLN A 11 -9.61 -9.40 16.12
CA GLN A 11 -9.80 -8.21 16.93
C GLN A 11 -8.68 -8.10 17.96
N LYS A 12 -7.70 -7.23 17.70
CA LYS A 12 -6.61 -6.97 18.66
C LYS A 12 -7.03 -6.05 19.80
N PHE A 13 -7.84 -5.04 19.51
CA PHE A 13 -8.34 -4.04 20.45
C PHE A 13 -9.77 -3.64 20.08
N GLY A 14 -10.56 -3.24 21.07
CA GLY A 14 -11.94 -2.76 20.91
C GLY A 14 -12.99 -3.64 21.57
N THR A 15 -14.25 -3.33 21.26
CA THR A 15 -15.47 -3.89 21.83
C THR A 15 -16.28 -4.65 20.78
N ASP A 16 -17.39 -5.27 21.16
CA ASP A 16 -18.32 -5.89 20.19
C ASP A 16 -19.05 -4.85 19.33
N GLN A 17 -19.17 -3.61 19.80
CA GLN A 17 -19.69 -2.50 18.99
C GLN A 17 -18.76 -2.20 17.81
N ASP A 18 -17.44 -2.25 18.01
CA ASP A 18 -16.47 -2.01 16.94
C ASP A 18 -16.50 -3.12 15.89
N LYS A 19 -16.74 -4.37 16.31
CA LYS A 19 -17.03 -5.47 15.37
C LYS A 19 -18.29 -5.21 14.56
N TYR A 20 -19.35 -4.67 15.18
CA TYR A 20 -20.56 -4.29 14.46
C TYR A 20 -20.28 -3.18 13.45
N ASN A 21 -19.55 -2.14 13.84
CA ASN A 21 -19.17 -1.04 12.94
C ASN A 21 -18.36 -1.55 11.73
N LEU A 22 -17.45 -2.49 11.95
CA LEU A 22 -16.69 -3.14 10.87
C LEU A 22 -17.62 -3.88 9.90
N HIS A 23 -18.58 -4.65 10.42
CA HIS A 23 -19.56 -5.34 9.55
C HIS A 23 -20.41 -4.35 8.76
N GLU A 24 -20.88 -3.28 9.39
CA GLU A 24 -21.64 -2.22 8.72
C GLU A 24 -20.81 -1.58 7.60
N MET A 25 -19.56 -1.21 7.87
CA MET A 25 -18.66 -0.68 6.84
C MET A 25 -18.53 -1.67 5.66
N ILE A 26 -18.22 -2.94 5.93
CA ILE A 26 -18.06 -3.95 4.87
C ILE A 26 -19.37 -4.13 4.09
N LEU A 27 -20.52 -4.16 4.75
CA LEU A 27 -21.83 -4.23 4.10
C LEU A 27 -22.05 -3.04 3.17
N LYS A 28 -21.75 -1.82 3.63
CA LYS A 28 -21.96 -0.59 2.85
C LYS A 28 -21.04 -0.53 1.64
N ILE A 29 -19.77 -0.93 1.78
CA ILE A 29 -18.82 -1.05 0.65
C ILE A 29 -19.40 -1.93 -0.48
N ASN A 30 -20.11 -3.01 -0.12
CA ASN A 30 -20.59 -4.00 -1.08
C ASN A 30 -22.02 -3.73 -1.57
N THR A 31 -22.85 -2.99 -0.83
CA THR A 31 -24.30 -2.84 -1.11
C THR A 31 -24.74 -1.44 -1.51
N LEU A 32 -23.97 -0.39 -1.21
CA LEU A 32 -24.27 0.95 -1.71
C LEU A 32 -24.38 0.93 -3.24
N SER A 33 -25.33 1.70 -3.78
CA SER A 33 -25.47 1.90 -5.24
C SER A 33 -24.26 2.66 -5.79
N ARG A 34 -24.16 2.78 -7.13
CA ARG A 34 -23.10 3.59 -7.74
C ARG A 34 -23.33 5.07 -7.44
N GLU A 35 -24.59 5.49 -7.51
CA GLU A 35 -25.06 6.86 -7.37
C GLU A 35 -24.86 7.39 -5.94
N ASP A 36 -25.07 6.54 -4.94
CA ASP A 36 -24.97 6.94 -3.53
C ASP A 36 -23.55 6.77 -2.96
N PHE A 37 -22.65 6.08 -3.68
CA PHE A 37 -21.36 5.65 -3.11
C PHE A 37 -20.51 6.84 -2.64
N GLU A 38 -20.38 7.88 -3.47
CA GLU A 38 -19.54 9.06 -3.17
C GLU A 38 -19.97 9.77 -1.88
N SER A 39 -21.28 9.97 -1.67
CA SER A 39 -21.82 10.67 -0.51
C SER A 39 -21.92 9.81 0.75
N GLU A 40 -22.05 8.49 0.61
CA GLU A 40 -22.27 7.60 1.75
C GLU A 40 -20.98 6.97 2.28
N ILE A 41 -20.00 6.63 1.42
CA ILE A 41 -18.81 5.88 1.86
C ILE A 41 -17.95 6.69 2.84
N VAL A 42 -17.92 8.02 2.69
CA VAL A 42 -17.18 8.97 3.53
C VAL A 42 -17.66 8.99 4.98
N LYS A 43 -18.83 8.41 5.28
CA LYS A 43 -19.34 8.24 6.65
C LYS A 43 -18.74 7.03 7.37
N TYR A 44 -18.07 6.14 6.64
CA TYR A 44 -17.52 4.89 7.15
C TYR A 44 -16.01 4.81 7.00
N VAL A 45 -15.46 5.34 5.90
CA VAL A 45 -14.04 5.24 5.57
C VAL A 45 -13.47 6.64 5.40
N ASN A 46 -12.28 6.87 5.96
CA ASN A 46 -11.50 8.06 5.62
C ASN A 46 -10.88 7.86 4.23
N VAL A 47 -11.57 8.33 3.20
CA VAL A 47 -11.19 8.10 1.79
C VAL A 47 -9.81 8.68 1.47
N GLU A 48 -9.47 9.86 2.01
CA GLU A 48 -8.17 10.47 1.78
C GLU A 48 -7.03 9.58 2.30
N LYS A 49 -7.13 9.12 3.56
CA LYS A 49 -6.14 8.20 4.13
C LYS A 49 -6.12 6.85 3.42
N TYR A 50 -7.27 6.37 2.94
CA TYR A 50 -7.33 5.16 2.14
C TYR A 50 -6.57 5.31 0.82
N LEU A 51 -6.74 6.42 0.10
CA LEU A 51 -6.00 6.71 -1.13
C LEU A 51 -4.50 6.84 -0.87
N CYS A 52 -4.10 7.41 0.28
CA CYS A 52 -2.70 7.43 0.72
C CYS A 52 -2.14 6.02 0.96
N TRP A 53 -2.87 5.14 1.64
CA TRP A 53 -2.48 3.74 1.78
C TRP A 53 -2.38 3.04 0.43
N LEU A 54 -3.38 3.22 -0.45
CA LEU A 54 -3.41 2.63 -1.79
C LEU A 54 -2.19 3.07 -2.61
N ALA A 55 -1.85 4.36 -2.59
CA ALA A 55 -0.64 4.87 -3.22
C ALA A 55 0.62 4.23 -2.61
N GLY A 56 0.69 4.08 -1.29
CA GLY A 56 1.80 3.42 -0.61
C GLY A 56 1.99 1.97 -1.07
N VAL A 57 0.90 1.18 -1.16
CA VAL A 57 0.93 -0.20 -1.68
C VAL A 57 1.46 -0.21 -3.12
N VAL A 58 0.98 0.71 -3.97
CA VAL A 58 1.39 0.79 -5.39
C VAL A 58 2.86 1.19 -5.53
N PHE A 59 3.34 2.23 -4.82
CA PHE A 59 4.73 2.67 -4.93
C PHE A 59 5.73 1.66 -4.38
N THR A 60 5.37 0.90 -3.36
CA THR A 60 6.23 -0.16 -2.80
C THR A 60 6.08 -1.51 -3.52
N GLN A 61 5.03 -1.68 -4.34
CA GLN A 61 4.65 -2.93 -4.99
C GLN A 61 4.39 -4.10 -4.00
N ASN A 62 3.82 -3.83 -2.82
CA ASN A 62 3.38 -4.92 -1.96
C ASN A 62 2.15 -5.60 -2.58
N PHE A 63 2.36 -6.68 -3.34
CA PHE A 63 1.29 -7.34 -4.07
C PHE A 63 0.22 -7.92 -3.14
N ASP A 64 0.59 -8.46 -1.98
CA ASP A 64 -0.40 -9.01 -1.03
C ASP A 64 -1.06 -7.92 -0.15
N GLY A 65 -0.52 -6.69 -0.21
CA GLY A 65 -0.94 -5.54 0.59
C GLY A 65 -2.42 -5.13 0.45
N PHE A 66 -3.12 -5.55 -0.60
CA PHE A 66 -4.52 -5.15 -0.84
C PHE A 66 -5.55 -6.00 -0.10
N VAL A 67 -5.18 -7.21 0.31
CA VAL A 67 -6.09 -8.19 0.94
C VAL A 67 -5.53 -8.80 2.22
N HIS A 68 -4.21 -8.72 2.41
CA HIS A 68 -3.47 -9.02 3.64
C HIS A 68 -2.60 -7.81 4.02
N ASN A 69 -1.67 -7.98 4.98
CA ASN A 69 -0.61 -6.98 5.22
C ASN A 69 -1.14 -5.58 5.57
N TYR A 70 -2.28 -5.54 6.26
CA TYR A 70 -2.82 -4.33 6.87
C TYR A 70 -3.61 -4.60 8.15
N VAL A 71 -3.74 -3.53 8.93
CA VAL A 71 -4.63 -3.43 10.09
C VAL A 71 -5.69 -2.39 9.78
N LEU A 72 -6.93 -2.66 10.20
CA LEU A 72 -7.99 -1.66 10.20
C LEU A 72 -8.04 -0.95 11.54
N TYR A 73 -8.01 0.38 11.50
CA TYR A 73 -8.17 1.23 12.67
C TYR A 73 -9.45 2.03 12.54
N GLN A 74 -10.35 1.91 13.52
CA GLN A 74 -11.49 2.82 13.64
C GLN A 74 -11.09 3.98 14.56
N ASN A 75 -11.05 5.19 14.00
CA ASN A 75 -10.69 6.38 14.75
C ASN A 75 -11.81 6.75 15.75
N GLY A 76 -11.47 6.83 17.03
CA GLY A 76 -12.46 7.08 18.10
C GLY A 76 -13.09 8.48 18.09
N GLU A 77 -12.45 9.46 17.46
CA GLU A 77 -12.97 10.83 17.37
C GLU A 77 -13.87 11.02 16.14
N THR A 78 -13.48 10.45 15.00
CA THR A 78 -14.22 10.62 13.74
C THR A 78 -15.20 9.48 13.44
N GLY A 79 -15.02 8.32 14.07
CA GLY A 79 -15.75 7.09 13.78
C GLY A 79 -15.36 6.40 12.47
N LEU A 80 -14.41 6.95 11.71
CA LEU A 80 -14.02 6.49 10.39
C LEU A 80 -12.95 5.40 10.44
N PHE A 81 -13.03 4.45 9.51
CA PHE A 81 -12.01 3.44 9.29
C PHE A 81 -10.85 3.96 8.44
N GLU A 82 -9.65 3.57 8.84
CA GLU A 82 -8.38 3.86 8.21
C GLU A 82 -7.59 2.54 8.06
N VAL A 83 -6.67 2.50 7.09
CA VAL A 83 -5.84 1.32 6.82
C VAL A 83 -4.40 1.62 7.20
N ILE A 84 -3.79 0.73 7.98
CA ILE A 84 -2.40 0.83 8.42
C ILE A 84 -1.61 -0.33 7.79
N PRO A 85 -0.51 -0.07 7.07
CA PRO A 85 0.30 -1.13 6.47
C PRO A 85 1.02 -1.98 7.51
N TRP A 86 1.20 -3.26 7.22
CA TRP A 86 1.96 -4.23 8.01
C TRP A 86 2.70 -5.18 7.06
N ASP A 87 3.90 -5.63 7.39
CA ASP A 87 4.66 -6.64 6.61
C ASP A 87 4.97 -6.24 5.14
N TYR A 88 5.98 -5.38 4.97
CA TYR A 88 6.35 -4.74 3.69
C TYR A 88 7.78 -5.14 3.25
N ASP A 89 8.20 -6.37 3.52
CA ASP A 89 9.50 -6.90 3.07
C ASP A 89 9.50 -7.31 1.59
N ALA A 90 8.41 -7.92 1.11
CA ALA A 90 8.18 -8.28 -0.30
C ALA A 90 7.81 -7.05 -1.16
N THR A 91 8.75 -6.11 -1.28
CA THR A 91 8.58 -4.81 -1.90
C THR A 91 9.86 -4.37 -2.63
N TRP A 92 9.85 -3.18 -3.22
CA TRP A 92 11.03 -2.54 -3.83
C TRP A 92 11.70 -3.40 -4.92
N GLY A 93 10.88 -4.12 -5.69
CA GLY A 93 11.32 -4.96 -6.79
C GLY A 93 11.60 -6.42 -6.41
N ARG A 94 11.32 -6.88 -5.19
CA ARG A 94 11.38 -8.31 -4.82
C ARG A 94 10.05 -8.88 -4.33
N ASP A 95 9.73 -10.09 -4.76
CA ASP A 95 8.52 -10.80 -4.34
C ASP A 95 8.69 -11.50 -2.98
N VAL A 96 7.66 -12.23 -2.55
CA VAL A 96 7.66 -12.98 -1.27
C VAL A 96 8.69 -14.11 -1.20
N ASN A 97 9.26 -14.53 -2.32
CA ASN A 97 10.33 -15.51 -2.40
C ASN A 97 11.72 -14.85 -2.54
N GLY A 98 11.78 -13.53 -2.63
CA GLY A 98 12.99 -12.76 -2.89
C GLY A 98 13.36 -12.63 -4.37
N GLU A 99 12.50 -13.10 -5.28
CA GLU A 99 12.72 -13.07 -6.72
C GLU A 99 12.40 -11.69 -7.30
N VAL A 100 12.95 -11.39 -8.48
CA VAL A 100 12.78 -10.09 -9.16
C VAL A 100 11.32 -9.92 -9.58
N MET A 101 10.73 -8.77 -9.23
CA MET A 101 9.44 -8.32 -9.77
C MET A 101 9.66 -7.39 -10.96
N GLU A 102 9.03 -7.71 -12.08
CA GLU A 102 9.06 -6.87 -13.28
C GLU A 102 8.28 -5.56 -13.09
N GLU A 103 8.56 -4.58 -13.94
CA GLU A 103 7.99 -3.24 -13.85
C GLU A 103 6.48 -3.17 -14.12
N ASP A 104 5.82 -4.23 -14.59
CA ASP A 104 4.36 -4.30 -14.81
C ASP A 104 3.65 -5.26 -13.85
N TYR A 105 4.35 -5.73 -12.81
CA TYR A 105 3.86 -6.71 -11.85
C TYR A 105 2.58 -6.28 -11.12
N LEU A 106 2.35 -4.96 -11.00
CA LEU A 106 1.18 -4.37 -10.38
C LEU A 106 0.60 -3.26 -11.27
N ARG A 107 -0.73 -3.16 -11.35
CA ARG A 107 -1.40 -2.03 -12.00
C ARG A 107 -1.57 -0.86 -11.03
N ILE A 108 -1.56 0.37 -11.55
CA ILE A 108 -1.61 1.57 -10.69
C ILE A 108 -2.97 1.73 -10.00
N GLU A 109 -4.03 1.12 -10.50
CA GLU A 109 -5.34 1.11 -9.84
C GLU A 109 -5.37 0.19 -8.62
N GLY A 110 -4.37 -0.68 -8.44
CA GLY A 110 -4.37 -1.69 -7.39
C GLY A 110 -5.54 -2.67 -7.50
N PHE A 111 -5.88 -3.35 -6.40
CA PHE A 111 -7.02 -4.27 -6.39
C PHE A 111 -7.76 -4.28 -5.04
N ASN A 112 -8.74 -5.19 -4.91
CA ASN A 112 -9.81 -5.27 -3.92
C ASN A 112 -11.09 -4.49 -4.30
N THR A 113 -12.21 -4.89 -3.68
CA THR A 113 -13.54 -4.33 -3.98
C THR A 113 -13.65 -2.87 -3.58
N LEU A 114 -13.10 -2.46 -2.44
CA LEU A 114 -13.18 -1.07 -1.98
C LEU A 114 -12.44 -0.13 -2.94
N THR A 115 -11.24 -0.51 -3.36
CA THR A 115 -10.46 0.20 -4.38
C THR A 115 -11.24 0.36 -5.67
N ALA A 116 -11.82 -0.73 -6.19
CA ALA A 116 -12.61 -0.68 -7.43
C ALA A 116 -13.82 0.26 -7.32
N ARG A 117 -14.51 0.26 -6.17
CA ARG A 117 -15.66 1.13 -5.92
C ARG A 117 -15.26 2.61 -5.75
N ILE A 118 -14.16 2.89 -5.03
CA ILE A 118 -13.62 4.23 -4.86
C ILE A 118 -13.16 4.79 -6.21
N LEU A 119 -12.39 4.02 -6.98
CA LEU A 119 -11.88 4.45 -8.28
C LEU A 119 -12.95 4.47 -9.38
N ASP A 120 -14.18 4.02 -9.15
CA ASP A 120 -15.31 4.24 -10.07
C ASP A 120 -15.94 5.64 -9.90
N VAL A 121 -15.70 6.30 -8.74
CA VAL A 121 -16.10 7.69 -8.48
C VAL A 121 -15.08 8.65 -9.08
N LYS A 122 -15.54 9.53 -9.97
CA LYS A 122 -14.67 10.48 -10.69
C LYS A 122 -13.88 11.40 -9.77
N THR A 123 -14.49 11.90 -8.69
CA THR A 123 -13.83 12.78 -7.73
C THR A 123 -12.67 12.07 -7.03
N PHE A 124 -12.89 10.86 -6.52
CA PHE A 124 -11.86 10.09 -5.83
C PHE A 124 -10.75 9.62 -6.77
N ARG A 125 -11.09 9.21 -8.01
CA ARG A 125 -10.10 8.87 -9.02
C ARG A 125 -9.17 10.03 -9.34
N ARG A 126 -9.71 11.24 -9.49
CA ARG A 126 -8.91 12.45 -9.69
C ARG A 126 -8.04 12.79 -8.46
N GLN A 127 -8.57 12.64 -7.25
CA GLN A 127 -7.77 12.80 -6.03
C GLN A 127 -6.60 11.81 -5.99
N TYR A 128 -6.85 10.56 -6.38
CA TYR A 128 -5.82 9.53 -6.45
C TYR A 128 -4.76 9.84 -7.51
N LYS A 129 -5.15 10.22 -8.73
CA LYS A 129 -4.22 10.66 -9.79
C LYS A 129 -3.31 11.80 -9.30
N ASN A 130 -3.91 12.85 -8.74
CA ASN A 130 -3.16 13.99 -8.19
C ASN A 130 -2.18 13.55 -7.08
N LEU A 131 -2.61 12.64 -6.21
CA LEU A 131 -1.75 12.11 -5.15
C LEU A 131 -0.55 11.34 -5.70
N LEU A 132 -0.74 10.51 -6.74
CA LEU A 132 0.35 9.81 -7.40
C LEU A 132 1.35 10.79 -8.05
N GLU A 133 0.86 11.85 -8.71
CA GLU A 133 1.70 12.90 -9.30
C GLU A 133 2.53 13.64 -8.25
N VAL A 134 1.91 13.98 -7.11
CA VAL A 134 2.60 14.60 -5.98
C VAL A 134 3.70 13.68 -5.44
N ILE A 135 3.41 12.40 -5.23
CA ILE A 135 4.40 11.46 -4.70
C ILE A 135 5.56 11.26 -5.69
N LEU A 136 5.27 11.11 -7.00
CA LEU A 136 6.27 11.00 -8.08
C LEU A 136 7.19 12.21 -8.20
N SER A 137 6.71 13.39 -7.80
CA SER A 137 7.46 14.65 -7.86
C SER A 137 8.24 14.95 -6.58
N ASN A 138 7.95 14.23 -5.49
CA ASN A 138 8.51 14.49 -4.18
C ASN A 138 9.15 13.22 -3.58
N GLN A 139 8.35 12.39 -2.89
CA GLN A 139 8.87 11.29 -2.07
C GLN A 139 9.39 10.10 -2.88
N PHE A 140 8.84 9.82 -4.06
CA PHE A 140 9.24 8.67 -4.88
C PHE A 140 10.25 9.08 -5.96
N THR A 141 11.38 9.61 -5.51
CA THR A 141 12.50 10.05 -6.35
C THR A 141 13.81 9.45 -5.82
N VAL A 142 14.77 9.23 -6.72
CA VAL A 142 16.12 8.77 -6.36
C VAL A 142 16.77 9.72 -5.36
N ASP A 143 16.68 11.03 -5.59
CA ASP A 143 17.27 12.04 -4.71
C ASP A 143 16.70 11.99 -3.29
N TYR A 144 15.40 11.74 -3.15
CA TYR A 144 14.75 11.63 -1.84
C TYR A 144 15.04 10.30 -1.12
N LEU A 145 15.02 9.18 -1.86
CA LEU A 145 15.11 7.84 -1.27
C LEU A 145 16.53 7.34 -1.08
N LYS A 146 17.47 7.69 -1.98
CA LYS A 146 18.88 7.28 -1.89
C LYS A 146 19.54 7.54 -0.54
N PRO A 147 19.45 8.74 0.08
CA PRO A 147 20.08 8.96 1.38
C PRO A 147 19.48 8.09 2.49
N LYS A 148 18.19 7.72 2.40
CA LYS A 148 17.54 6.84 3.38
C LYS A 148 18.02 5.39 3.20
N ILE A 149 18.01 4.91 1.96
CA ILE A 149 18.46 3.55 1.60
C ILE A 149 19.93 3.39 2.02
N GLN A 150 20.80 4.31 1.60
CA GLN A 150 22.22 4.26 1.94
C GLN A 150 22.45 4.38 3.45
N GLY A 151 21.74 5.30 4.11
CA GLY A 151 21.85 5.49 5.55
C GLY A 151 21.47 4.23 6.35
N MET A 152 20.39 3.54 5.97
CA MET A 152 20.00 2.28 6.60
C MET A 152 20.99 1.15 6.29
N HIS A 153 21.43 1.05 5.04
CA HIS A 153 22.41 0.06 4.61
C HIS A 153 23.72 0.20 5.42
N ASP A 154 24.29 1.39 5.46
CA ASP A 154 25.58 1.66 6.12
C ASP A 154 25.49 1.45 7.64
N LEU A 155 24.35 1.78 8.24
CA LEU A 155 24.10 1.59 9.66
C LEU A 155 24.24 0.12 10.07
N ILE A 156 23.72 -0.82 9.27
CA ILE A 156 23.67 -2.24 9.64
C ILE A 156 24.79 -3.06 9.02
N ARG A 157 25.44 -2.59 7.96
CA ARG A 157 26.44 -3.34 7.18
C ARG A 157 27.52 -4.00 8.04
N SER A 158 28.09 -3.26 8.99
CA SER A 158 29.17 -3.78 9.86
C SER A 158 28.70 -4.88 10.82
N TYR A 159 27.40 -4.93 11.13
CA TYR A 159 26.77 -5.96 11.93
C TYR A 159 26.45 -7.19 11.07
N ILE A 160 26.00 -7.01 9.82
CA ILE A 160 25.80 -8.11 8.85
C ILE A 160 27.08 -8.91 8.64
N GLN A 161 28.24 -8.24 8.55
CA GLN A 161 29.54 -8.91 8.41
C GLN A 161 29.93 -9.79 9.62
N LYS A 162 29.33 -9.53 10.79
CA LYS A 162 29.57 -10.28 12.03
C LYS A 162 28.49 -11.33 12.29
N ASP A 163 27.42 -11.30 11.51
CA ASP A 163 26.28 -12.19 11.68
C ASP A 163 26.63 -13.60 11.15
N PRO A 164 26.59 -14.65 11.98
CA PRO A 164 26.94 -16.00 11.57
C PRO A 164 26.02 -16.58 10.49
N TYR A 165 24.83 -16.01 10.28
CA TYR A 165 23.85 -16.44 9.30
C TYR A 165 23.89 -15.61 7.99
N LYS A 166 24.52 -14.44 8.00
CA LYS A 166 24.47 -13.50 6.86
C LYS A 166 25.83 -13.05 6.32
N LYS A 167 26.92 -13.25 7.07
CA LYS A 167 28.27 -12.79 6.69
C LYS A 167 28.71 -13.26 5.29
N ASP A 168 28.31 -14.45 4.87
CA ASP A 168 28.74 -15.05 3.59
C ASP A 168 27.99 -14.39 2.40
N ASP A 169 26.84 -13.76 2.66
CA ASP A 169 25.99 -13.09 1.67
C ASP A 169 26.17 -11.56 1.65
N ILE A 170 27.20 -11.02 2.32
CA ILE A 170 27.44 -9.56 2.37
C ILE A 170 27.53 -8.92 0.98
N HIS A 171 28.04 -9.67 0.00
CA HIS A 171 28.17 -9.21 -1.38
C HIS A 171 26.81 -9.07 -2.10
N LEU A 172 25.78 -9.80 -1.65
CA LEU A 172 24.40 -9.62 -2.12
C LEU A 172 23.78 -8.39 -1.43
N PHE A 173 23.95 -8.29 -0.11
CA PHE A 173 23.51 -7.14 0.67
C PHE A 173 24.03 -5.80 0.09
N ASP A 174 25.32 -5.75 -0.27
CA ASP A 174 25.97 -4.56 -0.85
C ASP A 174 25.40 -4.15 -2.23
N LYS A 175 24.71 -5.05 -2.94
CA LYS A 175 24.10 -4.76 -4.24
C LYS A 175 22.68 -4.19 -4.12
N GLU A 176 21.99 -4.46 -3.02
CA GLU A 176 20.58 -4.07 -2.84
C GLU A 176 20.34 -2.55 -2.94
N PRO A 177 21.19 -1.66 -2.40
CA PRO A 177 20.99 -0.22 -2.57
C PRO A 177 20.90 0.20 -4.04
N LYS A 178 21.77 -0.34 -4.90
CA LYS A 178 21.72 -0.05 -6.33
C LYS A 178 20.46 -0.65 -6.97
N TYR A 179 20.14 -1.90 -6.64
CA TYR A 179 18.96 -2.58 -7.15
C TYR A 179 17.67 -1.79 -6.86
N ILE A 180 17.47 -1.37 -5.61
CA ILE A 180 16.29 -0.61 -5.19
C ILE A 180 16.20 0.74 -5.92
N LEU A 181 17.34 1.41 -6.15
CA LEU A 181 17.35 2.68 -6.89
C LEU A 181 16.99 2.49 -8.37
N ASP A 182 17.53 1.46 -9.02
CA ASP A 182 17.19 1.10 -10.40
C ASP A 182 15.69 0.77 -10.51
N PHE A 183 15.14 0.03 -9.54
CA PHE A 183 13.70 -0.23 -9.41
C PHE A 183 12.88 1.06 -9.29
N ILE A 184 13.27 1.99 -8.41
CA ILE A 184 12.55 3.26 -8.21
C ILE A 184 12.47 4.05 -9.52
N GLU A 185 13.56 4.13 -10.29
CA GLU A 185 13.57 4.83 -11.58
C GLU A 185 12.64 4.17 -12.61
N ALA A 186 12.74 2.85 -12.77
CA ALA A 186 11.92 2.08 -13.70
C ALA A 186 10.43 2.17 -13.34
N TRP A 187 10.10 1.95 -12.06
CA TRP A 187 8.73 1.99 -11.58
C TRP A 187 8.12 3.40 -11.65
N ALA A 188 8.89 4.45 -11.34
CA ALA A 188 8.42 5.82 -11.51
C ALA A 188 8.12 6.15 -12.99
N LYS A 189 8.91 5.62 -13.93
CA LYS A 189 8.65 5.76 -15.37
C LYS A 189 7.37 5.02 -15.78
N TYR A 190 7.16 3.79 -15.28
CA TYR A 190 5.95 3.03 -15.54
C TYR A 190 4.70 3.76 -15.04
N ILE A 191 4.68 4.21 -13.77
CA ILE A 191 3.51 4.89 -13.20
C ILE A 191 3.18 6.14 -14.01
N ARG A 192 4.19 6.98 -14.35
CA ARG A 192 3.98 8.18 -15.19
C ARG A 192 3.34 7.83 -16.53
N GLY A 193 3.76 6.72 -17.15
CA GLY A 193 3.18 6.23 -18.41
C GLY A 193 1.77 5.65 -18.29
N LYS A 194 1.23 5.50 -17.07
CA LYS A 194 -0.10 4.97 -16.81
C LYS A 194 -1.07 5.98 -16.18
N LEU A 195 -0.63 7.18 -15.79
CA LEU A 195 -1.51 8.16 -15.11
C LEU A 195 -2.77 8.54 -15.91
N ASP A 196 -2.72 8.45 -17.24
CA ASP A 196 -3.88 8.75 -18.11
C ASP A 196 -4.97 7.66 -18.06
N THR A 197 -4.68 6.48 -17.49
CA THR A 197 -5.72 5.46 -17.22
C THR A 197 -6.68 5.87 -16.10
N LEU A 198 -6.33 6.93 -15.35
CA LEU A 198 -7.12 7.46 -14.24
C LEU A 198 -7.96 8.70 -14.61
N ASP A 199 -8.08 9.04 -15.90
CA ASP A 199 -8.91 10.17 -16.36
C ASP A 199 -10.43 9.90 -16.38
#